data_AF-A0A2V9VKW9-F1
#
_entry.id   AF-A0A2V9VKW9-F1
#
_cell.length_a   1.000
_cell.length_b   1.000
_cell.length_c   1.000
_cell.angle_alpha   90.00
_cell.angle_beta   90.00
_cell.angle_gamma   90.00
#
_symmetry.space_group_name_H-M   'P 1'
#
loop_
_entity.id
_entity.type
_entity.pdbx_description
1 polymer ?
#
loop_
_entity_poly.entity_id
_entity_poly.type
_entity_poly.pdbx_seq_one_letter_code
_entity_poly.pdbx_strand_id
1 'polypeptide(L)'
;MHLAWGPHNTTESYRRFLSYMFHKLQHTRETADAPTAYRNAAEFIDDLLLVRESLQSNRGERLVRTYVDSLLRKVRTFGFHLHTLDIRQHARVHARAIEELGPNPDRSTNSAESREVLETFRAIAKLKRTHAAESIRHYIISGAETAEDVFTVVRLANIGGVKVAGSADDPGLMPVPL
;
A
#
# COMPACT_ATOMS: atom_id res chain seq x y z
N MET A 1 20.95 -0.13 20.22
CA MET A 1 20.06 -1.24 19.84
C MET A 1 20.01 -2.24 20.99
N HIS A 2 18.91 -2.32 21.72
CA HIS A 2 18.74 -3.35 22.74
C HIS A 2 18.56 -4.68 22.01
N LEU A 3 19.63 -5.46 21.89
CA LEU A 3 19.52 -6.82 21.37
C LEU A 3 18.60 -7.58 22.33
N ALA A 4 17.50 -8.14 21.81
CA ALA A 4 16.59 -8.97 22.61
C ALA A 4 17.30 -10.16 23.29
N TRP A 5 18.55 -10.44 22.90
CA TRP A 5 19.36 -11.59 23.32
C TRP A 5 20.74 -11.22 23.89
N GLY A 6 20.89 -10.01 24.45
CA GLY A 6 22.09 -9.56 25.17
C GLY A 6 23.22 -8.98 24.31
N PRO A 7 24.24 -8.32 24.90
CA PRO A 7 25.05 -7.33 24.17
C PRO A 7 26.12 -7.88 23.22
N HIS A 8 26.54 -9.14 23.30
CA HIS A 8 27.74 -9.64 22.58
C HIS A 8 27.67 -11.11 22.15
N ASN A 9 26.62 -11.50 21.43
CA ASN A 9 26.47 -12.89 20.99
C ASN A 9 27.18 -13.18 19.66
N THR A 10 28.50 -13.27 19.63
CA THR A 10 29.27 -13.45 18.37
C THR A 10 29.04 -14.81 17.69
N THR A 11 28.50 -15.80 18.40
CA THR A 11 28.34 -17.18 17.92
C THR A 11 26.97 -17.48 17.30
N GLU A 12 25.91 -16.75 17.67
CA GLU A 12 24.55 -16.99 17.15
C GLU A 12 24.18 -16.01 16.02
N SER A 13 24.83 -16.14 14.87
CA SER A 13 24.66 -15.26 13.69
C SER A 13 23.20 -15.06 13.27
N TYR A 14 22.40 -16.14 13.24
CA TYR A 14 20.98 -16.07 12.88
C TYR A 14 20.17 -15.23 13.89
N ARG A 15 20.36 -15.44 15.19
CA ARG A 15 19.64 -14.67 16.22
C ARG A 15 20.02 -13.19 16.20
N ARG A 16 21.28 -12.88 15.95
CA ARG A 16 21.73 -11.50 15.74
C ARG A 16 21.05 -10.86 14.54
N PHE A 17 21.08 -11.50 13.38
CA PHE A 17 20.44 -10.98 12.18
C PHE A 17 18.93 -10.78 12.39
N LEU A 18 18.25 -11.78 12.95
CA LEU A 18 16.82 -11.70 13.29
C LEU A 18 16.51 -10.57 14.28
N SER A 19 17.44 -10.23 15.18
CA SER A 19 17.28 -9.08 16.08
C SER A 19 17.32 -7.75 15.34
N TYR A 20 18.18 -7.60 14.33
CA TYR A 20 18.17 -6.43 13.46
C TYR A 20 16.88 -6.36 12.67
N MET A 21 16.45 -7.48 12.07
CA MET A 21 15.18 -7.54 11.34
C MET A 21 13.99 -7.16 12.23
N PHE A 22 13.94 -7.66 13.47
CA PHE A 22 12.90 -7.33 14.43
C PHE A 22 12.91 -5.85 14.79
N HIS A 23 14.09 -5.26 15.03
CA HIS A 23 14.24 -3.83 15.26
C HIS A 23 13.75 -3.02 14.05
N LYS A 24 14.13 -3.37 12.82
CA LYS A 24 13.64 -2.71 11.60
C LYS A 24 12.11 -2.79 11.51
N LEU A 25 11.49 -3.94 11.83
CA LEU A 25 10.04 -4.10 11.86
C LEU A 25 9.37 -3.22 12.93
N GLN A 26 9.94 -3.11 14.13
CA GLN A 26 9.40 -2.22 15.17
C GLN A 26 9.41 -0.76 14.71
N HIS A 27 10.52 -0.30 14.12
CA HIS A 27 10.61 1.04 13.53
C HIS A 27 9.61 1.25 12.40
N THR A 28 9.43 0.24 11.54
CA THR A 28 8.42 0.27 10.46
C THR A 28 7.01 0.46 11.00
N ARG A 29 6.71 -0.11 12.17
CA ARG A 29 5.39 0.01 12.82
C ARG A 29 5.20 1.35 13.53
N GLU A 30 6.25 1.87 14.16
CA GLU A 30 6.15 2.99 15.10
C GLU A 30 6.37 4.36 14.45
N THR A 31 7.12 4.43 13.34
CA THR A 31 7.46 5.69 12.69
C THR A 31 7.51 5.52 11.18
N ALA A 32 6.58 6.17 10.49
CA ALA A 32 6.68 6.31 9.04
C ALA A 32 8.00 7.01 8.70
N ASP A 33 8.78 6.42 7.78
CA ASP A 33 10.06 6.95 7.29
C ASP A 33 11.23 7.00 8.29
N ALA A 34 11.22 6.20 9.35
CA ALA A 34 12.42 6.03 10.16
C ALA A 34 13.59 5.52 9.27
N PRO A 35 14.81 6.09 9.36
CA PRO A 35 15.95 5.67 8.53
C PRO A 35 16.29 4.18 8.63
N THR A 36 15.87 3.53 9.72
CA THR A 36 16.08 2.11 9.99
C THR A 36 14.83 1.25 9.78
N ALA A 37 13.72 1.80 9.29
CA ALA A 37 12.54 1.02 8.93
C ALA A 37 12.73 0.31 7.58
N TYR A 38 11.93 -0.72 7.34
CA TYR A 38 11.75 -1.24 5.99
C TYR A 38 10.91 -0.25 5.19
N ARG A 39 11.35 0.07 3.97
CA ARG A 39 10.60 0.95 3.05
C ARG A 39 9.32 0.29 2.55
N ASN A 40 9.35 -1.01 2.36
CA ASN A 40 8.22 -1.82 1.90
C ASN A 40 8.39 -3.29 2.30
N ALA A 41 7.37 -4.09 2.03
CA ALA A 41 7.39 -5.53 2.34
C ALA A 41 8.41 -6.31 1.49
N ALA A 42 8.82 -5.80 0.31
CA ALA A 42 9.80 -6.48 -0.55
C ALA A 42 11.19 -6.51 0.10
N GLU A 43 11.63 -5.42 0.73
CA GLU A 43 12.88 -5.41 1.47
C GLU A 43 12.89 -6.41 2.64
N PHE A 44 11.75 -6.58 3.31
CA PHE A 44 11.63 -7.58 4.36
C PHE A 44 11.67 -9.01 3.81
N ILE A 45 11.09 -9.23 2.62
CA ILE A 45 11.19 -10.50 1.89
C ILE A 45 12.65 -10.78 1.54
N ASP A 46 13.42 -9.79 1.09
CA ASP A 46 14.84 -9.96 0.74
C ASP A 46 15.65 -10.43 1.96
N ASP A 47 15.46 -9.81 3.12
CA ASP A 47 16.11 -10.24 4.37
C ASP A 47 15.68 -11.67 4.78
N LEU A 48 14.41 -12.05 4.57
CA LEU A 48 13.93 -13.42 4.81
C LEU A 48 14.51 -14.43 3.81
N LEU A 49 14.69 -14.06 2.55
CA LEU A 49 15.30 -14.90 1.53
C LEU A 49 16.78 -15.15 1.81
N LEU A 50 17.50 -14.15 2.34
CA LEU A 50 18.88 -14.32 2.80
C LEU A 50 18.97 -15.34 3.94
N VAL A 51 18.09 -15.25 4.94
CA VAL A 51 18.01 -16.25 6.03
C VAL A 51 17.69 -17.63 5.47
N ARG A 52 16.76 -17.70 4.52
CA ARG A 52 16.35 -18.95 3.87
C ARG A 52 17.52 -19.62 3.16
N GLU A 53 18.21 -18.91 2.29
CA GLU A 53 19.34 -19.41 1.50
C GLU A 53 20.48 -19.90 2.40
N SER A 54 20.82 -19.12 3.42
CA SER A 54 21.86 -19.48 4.40
C SER A 54 21.50 -20.75 5.17
N LEU A 55 20.26 -20.88 5.66
CA LEU A 55 19.81 -22.09 6.35
C LEU A 55 19.81 -23.31 5.42
N GLN A 56 19.34 -23.18 4.17
CA GLN A 56 19.36 -24.30 3.21
C GLN A 56 20.78 -24.78 2.92
N SER A 57 21.73 -23.85 2.82
CA SER A 57 23.15 -24.19 2.61
C SER A 57 23.81 -24.85 3.82
N ASN A 58 23.18 -24.78 5.00
CA ASN A 58 23.72 -25.24 6.27
C ASN A 58 22.83 -26.28 6.98
N ARG A 59 22.16 -27.15 6.21
CA ARG A 59 21.33 -28.28 6.72
C ARG A 59 20.16 -27.83 7.62
N GLY A 60 19.64 -26.63 7.38
CA GLY A 60 18.55 -25.99 8.11
C GLY A 60 17.18 -26.16 7.45
N GLU A 61 16.99 -27.13 6.55
CA GLU A 61 15.81 -27.24 5.68
C GLU A 61 14.51 -27.42 6.47
N ARG A 62 14.55 -28.09 7.62
CA ARG A 62 13.38 -28.22 8.50
C ARG A 62 12.95 -26.86 9.05
N LEU A 63 13.89 -26.02 9.48
CA LEU A 63 13.60 -24.68 9.99
C LEU A 63 13.05 -23.77 8.90
N VAL A 64 13.62 -23.87 7.69
CA VAL A 64 13.15 -23.14 6.50
C VAL A 64 11.69 -23.46 6.22
N ARG A 65 11.36 -24.75 6.06
CA ARG A 65 10.00 -25.18 5.71
C ARG A 65 8.97 -24.82 6.78
N THR A 66 9.33 -24.95 8.06
CA THR A 66 8.40 -24.72 9.17
C THR A 66 8.18 -23.24 9.44
N TYR A 67 9.24 -22.42 9.47
CA TYR A 67 9.17 -21.04 9.94
C TYR A 67 9.31 -20.02 8.82
N VAL A 68 10.38 -20.13 8.03
CA VAL A 68 10.74 -19.08 7.04
C VAL A 68 9.78 -19.09 5.86
N ASP A 69 9.49 -20.25 5.27
CA ASP A 69 8.56 -20.37 4.14
C ASP A 69 7.13 -19.99 4.56
N SER A 70 6.73 -20.32 5.79
CA SER A 70 5.43 -19.93 6.35
C SER A 70 5.32 -18.41 6.48
N LEU A 71 6.37 -17.75 6.98
CA LEU A 71 6.41 -16.30 7.10
C LEU A 71 6.46 -15.62 5.72
N LEU A 72 7.30 -16.10 4.80
CA LEU A 72 7.37 -15.60 3.43
C LEU A 72 6.01 -15.65 2.73
N ARG A 73 5.23 -16.73 2.90
CA ARG A 73 3.87 -16.81 2.35
C ARG A 73 2.99 -15.72 2.93
N LYS A 74 2.99 -15.52 4.26
CA LYS A 74 2.20 -14.47 4.91
C LYS A 74 2.57 -13.09 4.37
N VAL A 75 3.86 -12.77 4.31
CA VAL A 75 4.31 -11.45 3.83
C VAL A 75 3.98 -11.25 2.35
N ARG A 76 4.10 -12.28 1.51
CA ARG A 76 3.71 -12.19 0.09
C ARG A 76 2.20 -12.03 -0.11
N THR A 77 1.38 -12.63 0.75
CA THR A 77 -0.08 -12.53 0.68
C THR A 77 -0.59 -11.20 1.22
N PHE A 78 -0.08 -10.77 2.38
CA PHE A 78 -0.63 -9.65 3.14
C PHE A 78 0.16 -8.35 2.98
N GLY A 79 1.44 -8.42 2.58
CA GLY A 79 2.35 -7.29 2.61
C GLY A 79 2.41 -6.62 3.99
N PHE A 80 2.65 -5.31 4.00
CA PHE A 80 2.51 -4.46 5.19
C PHE A 80 1.18 -3.69 5.24
N HIS A 81 0.25 -4.01 4.34
CA HIS A 81 -1.09 -3.40 4.31
C HIS A 81 -2.19 -4.33 4.88
N LEU A 82 -1.90 -5.62 5.03
CA LEU A 82 -2.79 -6.70 5.48
C LEU A 82 -3.98 -6.94 4.56
N HIS A 83 -4.78 -5.92 4.27
CA HIS A 83 -5.91 -5.95 3.36
C HIS A 83 -5.81 -4.78 2.37
N THR A 84 -6.45 -4.96 1.23
CA THR A 84 -6.71 -3.86 0.30
C THR A 84 -8.08 -3.25 0.60
N LEU A 85 -8.20 -1.94 0.40
CA LEU A 85 -9.42 -1.17 0.54
C LEU A 85 -9.93 -0.79 -0.85
N ASP A 86 -11.13 -1.23 -1.17
CA ASP A 86 -11.84 -0.80 -2.38
C ASP A 86 -12.75 0.38 -2.01
N ILE A 87 -12.65 1.47 -2.77
CA ILE A 87 -13.50 2.66 -2.60
C ILE A 87 -14.67 2.55 -3.56
N ARG A 88 -15.88 2.89 -3.14
CA ARG A 88 -17.09 2.75 -3.95
C ARG A 88 -17.96 4.00 -3.89
N GLN A 89 -18.43 4.45 -5.06
CA GLN A 89 -19.38 5.56 -5.17
C GLN A 89 -20.25 5.40 -6.42
N HIS A 90 -21.38 6.09 -6.47
CA HIS A 90 -22.33 6.03 -7.58
C HIS A 90 -21.98 7.01 -8.71
N ALA A 91 -22.10 6.56 -9.97
CA ALA A 91 -21.85 7.33 -11.19
C ALA A 91 -22.51 8.72 -11.21
N ARG A 92 -23.79 8.82 -10.80
CA ARG A 92 -24.52 10.11 -10.71
C ARG A 92 -23.81 11.17 -9.87
N VAL A 93 -23.07 10.76 -8.84
CA VAL A 93 -22.33 11.69 -7.97
C VAL A 93 -21.09 12.20 -8.69
N HIS A 94 -20.42 11.35 -9.48
CA HIS A 94 -19.29 11.75 -10.31
C HIS A 94 -19.69 12.69 -11.43
N ALA A 95 -20.80 12.40 -12.11
CA ALA A 95 -21.36 13.25 -13.16
C ALA A 95 -21.65 14.67 -12.64
N ARG A 96 -22.31 14.77 -11.47
CA ARG A 96 -22.54 16.06 -10.82
C ARG A 96 -21.23 16.76 -10.45
N ALA A 97 -20.28 16.03 -9.87
CA ALA A 97 -19.01 16.60 -9.44
C ALA A 97 -18.19 17.15 -10.60
N ILE A 98 -18.16 16.47 -11.74
CA ILE A 98 -17.39 16.93 -12.90
C ILE A 98 -18.06 18.13 -13.59
N GLU A 99 -19.39 18.20 -13.59
CA GLU A 99 -20.15 19.34 -14.12
C GLU A 99 -19.90 20.61 -13.30
N GLU A 100 -19.99 20.52 -11.96
CA GLU A 100 -19.73 21.63 -11.04
C GLU A 100 -18.25 22.11 -11.11
N LEU A 101 -17.33 21.25 -11.54
CA LEU A 101 -15.91 21.57 -11.74
C LEU A 101 -15.56 22.11 -13.13
N GLY A 102 -16.56 22.39 -13.97
CA GLY A 102 -16.41 22.83 -15.36
C GLY A 102 -15.39 23.97 -15.60
N PRO A 103 -15.21 24.42 -16.85
CA PRO A 103 -14.08 25.26 -17.27
C PRO A 103 -13.94 26.61 -16.53
N ASN A 104 -15.00 27.11 -15.87
CA ASN A 104 -14.96 28.31 -15.06
C ASN A 104 -15.61 28.06 -13.68
N PRO A 105 -14.94 27.30 -12.78
CA PRO A 105 -15.59 26.75 -11.61
C PRO A 105 -15.65 27.78 -10.48
N ASP A 106 -16.85 28.17 -10.08
CA ASP A 106 -17.05 28.83 -8.78
C ASP A 106 -17.12 27.79 -7.67
N ARG A 107 -15.95 27.48 -7.09
CA ARG A 107 -15.80 26.48 -6.04
C ARG A 107 -16.63 26.76 -4.79
N SER A 108 -17.13 27.99 -4.60
CA SER A 108 -18.01 28.33 -3.47
C SER A 108 -19.42 27.75 -3.61
N THR A 109 -19.82 27.39 -4.83
CA THR A 109 -21.15 26.85 -5.14
C THR A 109 -21.21 25.32 -5.22
N ASN A 110 -20.06 24.65 -5.14
CA ASN A 110 -19.99 23.19 -5.18
C ASN A 110 -20.85 22.55 -4.09
N SER A 111 -21.62 21.55 -4.48
CA SER A 111 -22.40 20.74 -3.55
C SER A 111 -21.52 20.01 -2.53
N ALA A 112 -22.13 19.59 -1.42
CA ALA A 112 -21.42 18.84 -0.39
C ALA A 112 -20.87 17.53 -0.95
N GLU A 113 -21.66 16.87 -1.80
CA GLU A 113 -21.32 15.60 -2.44
C GLU A 113 -20.13 15.74 -3.41
N SER A 114 -20.08 16.81 -4.21
CA SER A 114 -18.93 17.08 -5.09
C SER A 114 -17.65 17.34 -4.31
N ARG A 115 -17.75 18.06 -3.18
CA ARG A 115 -16.62 18.30 -2.27
C ARG A 115 -16.11 17.00 -1.65
N GLU A 116 -17.01 16.16 -1.17
CA GLU A 116 -16.70 14.85 -0.59
C GLU A 116 -15.98 13.92 -1.58
N VAL A 117 -16.44 13.87 -2.84
CA VAL A 117 -15.78 13.06 -3.88
C VAL A 117 -14.34 13.52 -4.13
N LEU A 118 -14.11 14.83 -4.22
CA LEU A 118 -12.76 15.37 -4.40
C LEU A 118 -11.86 15.15 -3.18
N GLU A 119 -12.41 15.30 -1.97
CA GLU A 119 -11.71 15.01 -0.73
C GLU A 119 -11.33 13.53 -0.66
N THR A 120 -12.20 12.64 -1.12
CA THR A 120 -11.91 11.20 -1.24
C THR A 120 -10.72 10.95 -2.15
N PHE A 121 -10.69 11.51 -3.36
CA PHE A 121 -9.52 11.34 -4.25
C PHE A 121 -8.24 11.94 -3.65
N ARG A 122 -8.31 13.10 -2.98
CA ARG A 122 -7.16 13.67 -2.28
C ARG A 122 -6.69 12.79 -1.13
N ALA A 123 -7.62 12.17 -0.40
CA ALA A 123 -7.31 11.22 0.66
C ALA A 123 -6.65 9.97 0.10
N ILE A 124 -7.14 9.42 -1.02
CA ILE A 124 -6.50 8.31 -1.73
C ILE A 124 -5.06 8.70 -2.13
N ALA A 125 -4.87 9.87 -2.74
CA ALA A 125 -3.55 10.34 -3.16
C ALA A 125 -2.59 10.47 -1.96
N LYS A 126 -3.07 10.97 -0.82
CA LYS A 126 -2.28 11.05 0.42
C LYS A 126 -1.93 9.66 0.94
N LEU A 127 -2.91 8.77 1.06
CA LEU A 127 -2.73 7.42 1.62
C LEU A 127 -1.75 6.59 0.78
N LYS A 128 -1.83 6.66 -0.55
CA LYS A 128 -0.90 5.95 -1.44
C LYS A 128 0.54 6.47 -1.37
N ARG A 129 0.78 7.68 -0.84
CA ARG A 129 2.13 8.22 -0.60
C ARG A 129 2.69 7.86 0.76
N THR A 130 1.83 7.74 1.78
CA THR A 130 2.25 7.53 3.18
C THR A 130 2.11 6.09 3.65
N HIS A 131 1.48 5.23 2.85
CA HIS A 131 1.29 3.81 3.11
C HIS A 131 1.60 3.02 1.83
N ALA A 132 1.68 1.69 1.95
CA ALA A 132 1.84 0.80 0.81
C ALA A 132 0.80 1.12 -0.27
N ALA A 133 1.25 1.53 -1.46
CA ALA A 133 0.37 1.99 -2.53
C ALA A 133 -0.61 0.90 -2.98
N GLU A 134 -0.24 -0.37 -2.77
CA GLU A 134 -1.08 -1.53 -3.01
C GLU A 134 -2.29 -1.65 -2.08
N SER A 135 -2.37 -0.84 -1.02
CA SER A 135 -3.51 -0.84 -0.09
C SER A 135 -4.80 -0.28 -0.72
N ILE A 136 -4.71 0.54 -1.76
CA ILE A 136 -5.89 1.07 -2.49
C ILE A 136 -5.64 0.89 -3.97
N ARG A 137 -6.35 -0.07 -4.58
CA ARG A 137 -6.17 -0.43 -6.00
C ARG A 137 -7.41 -0.21 -6.84
N HIS A 138 -8.60 -0.34 -6.26
CA HIS A 138 -9.85 -0.26 -7.01
C HIS A 138 -10.72 0.92 -6.56
N TYR A 139 -11.33 1.55 -7.54
CA TYR A 139 -12.40 2.52 -7.36
C TYR A 139 -13.64 2.01 -8.09
N ILE A 140 -14.60 1.49 -7.35
CA ILE A 140 -15.84 0.91 -7.87
C ILE A 140 -16.83 2.02 -8.20
N ILE A 141 -17.29 2.03 -9.45
CA ILE A 141 -18.28 2.97 -9.98
C ILE A 141 -19.62 2.25 -10.05
N SER A 142 -20.50 2.51 -9.09
CA SER A 142 -21.83 1.89 -9.06
C SER A 142 -22.78 2.58 -10.01
N GLY A 143 -23.58 1.79 -10.72
CA GLY A 143 -24.54 2.32 -11.70
C GLY A 143 -23.80 2.95 -12.89
N ALA A 144 -22.65 2.39 -13.26
CA ALA A 144 -21.96 2.78 -14.49
C ALA A 144 -22.73 2.23 -15.69
N GLU A 145 -23.08 3.09 -16.64
CA GLU A 145 -23.87 2.72 -17.83
C GLU A 145 -23.07 2.93 -19.12
N THR A 146 -22.03 3.76 -19.07
CA THR A 146 -21.28 4.19 -20.26
C THR A 146 -19.77 4.25 -20.00
N ALA A 147 -18.98 4.31 -21.08
CA ALA A 147 -17.55 4.58 -20.98
C ALA A 147 -17.26 5.96 -20.38
N GLU A 148 -18.18 6.92 -20.51
CA GLU A 148 -18.02 8.26 -19.96
C GLU A 148 -18.00 8.27 -18.43
N ASP A 149 -18.69 7.32 -17.77
CA ASP A 149 -18.63 7.17 -16.31
C ASP A 149 -17.21 6.84 -15.83
N VAL A 150 -16.51 5.99 -16.58
CA VAL A 150 -15.11 5.64 -16.33
C VAL A 150 -14.20 6.84 -16.59
N PHE A 151 -14.36 7.53 -17.72
CA PHE A 151 -13.56 8.72 -18.04
C PHE A 151 -13.77 9.86 -17.03
N THR A 152 -14.99 10.02 -16.52
CA THR A 152 -15.30 11.00 -15.48
C THR A 152 -14.51 10.72 -14.21
N VAL A 153 -14.48 9.46 -13.76
CA VAL A 153 -13.68 9.05 -12.60
C VAL A 153 -12.19 9.25 -12.85
N VAL A 154 -11.68 8.96 -14.06
CA VAL A 154 -10.27 9.23 -14.40
C VAL A 154 -9.95 10.73 -14.30
N ARG A 155 -10.84 11.60 -14.79
CA ARG A 155 -10.67 13.06 -14.67
C ARG A 155 -10.68 13.52 -13.22
N LEU A 156 -11.65 13.07 -12.42
CA LEU A 156 -11.75 13.41 -11.00
C LEU A 156 -10.55 12.90 -10.20
N ALA A 157 -10.08 11.69 -10.48
CA ALA A 157 -8.87 11.12 -9.89
C ALA A 157 -7.64 12.00 -10.18
N ASN A 158 -7.45 12.41 -11.43
CA ASN A 158 -6.37 13.31 -11.81
C ASN A 158 -6.48 14.68 -11.10
N ILE A 159 -7.67 15.27 -11.02
CA ILE A 159 -7.93 16.53 -10.29
C ILE A 159 -7.60 16.36 -8.78
N GLY A 160 -7.92 15.21 -8.21
CA GLY A 160 -7.59 14.85 -6.82
C GLY A 160 -6.12 14.48 -6.59
N GLY A 161 -5.29 14.44 -7.64
CA GLY A 161 -3.87 14.11 -7.57
C GLY A 161 -3.57 12.61 -7.51
N VAL A 162 -4.50 11.75 -7.92
CA VAL A 162 -4.31 10.31 -8.04
C VAL A 162 -3.92 9.95 -9.47
N LYS A 163 -2.84 9.16 -9.62
CA LYS A 163 -2.49 8.56 -10.91
C LYS A 163 -3.28 7.27 -11.09
N VAL A 164 -4.10 7.23 -12.13
CA VAL A 164 -4.87 6.02 -12.49
C VAL A 164 -3.95 4.94 -13.06
N ALA A 165 -3.01 5.32 -13.93
CA ALA A 165 -2.06 4.40 -14.52
C ALA A 165 -1.02 3.95 -13.49
N GLY A 166 -0.69 2.65 -13.50
CA GLY A 166 0.36 2.07 -12.68
C GLY A 166 1.76 2.52 -13.08
N SER A 167 2.69 2.37 -12.16
CA SER A 167 4.13 2.61 -12.28
C SER A 167 4.90 1.47 -11.60
N ALA A 168 6.23 1.56 -11.52
CA ALA A 168 7.04 0.54 -10.85
C ALA A 168 6.70 0.38 -9.36
N ASP A 169 6.36 1.48 -8.68
CA ASP A 169 6.18 1.52 -7.22
C ASP A 169 4.72 1.73 -6.78
N ASP A 170 3.81 2.01 -7.71
CA ASP A 170 2.39 2.24 -7.42
C ASP A 170 1.54 1.51 -8.48
N PRO A 171 0.66 0.57 -8.11
CA PRO A 171 -0.20 -0.12 -9.08
C PRO A 171 -1.25 0.79 -9.75
N GLY A 172 -1.37 2.05 -9.33
CA GLY A 172 -2.36 3.00 -9.81
C GLY A 172 -3.69 2.87 -9.06
N LEU A 173 -4.75 3.40 -9.66
CA LEU A 173 -6.11 3.30 -9.16
C LEU A 173 -7.02 2.89 -10.32
N MET A 174 -7.39 1.61 -10.37
CA MET A 174 -8.22 1.05 -11.41
C MET A 174 -9.69 1.41 -11.18
N PRO A 175 -10.34 2.17 -12.09
CA PRO A 175 -11.78 2.36 -12.04
C PRO A 175 -12.47 1.06 -12.48
N VAL A 176 -13.43 0.59 -11.69
CA VAL A 176 -14.15 -0.67 -11.91
C VAL A 176 -15.63 -0.35 -12.08
N PRO A 177 -16.17 -0.34 -13.33
CA PRO A 177 -17.60 -0.12 -13.54
C PRO A 177 -18.40 -1.32 -13.01
N LEU A 178 -19.50 -1.04 -12.29
CA LEU A 178 -20.41 -2.02 -11.69
C LEU A 178 -21.88 -1.63 -11.84
#